data_AF-A0A0T6LXR4-F1
#
_entry.id   AF-A0A0T6LXR4-F1
#
_cell.length_a   1.000
_cell.length_b   1.000
_cell.length_c   1.000
_cell.angle_alpha   90.00
_cell.angle_beta   90.00
_cell.angle_gamma   90.00
#
_symmetry.space_group_name_H-M   'P 1'
#
loop_
_entity.id
_entity.type
_entity.pdbx_description
1 polymer ?
#
loop_
_entity_poly.entity_id
_entity_poly.type
_entity_poly.pdbx_seq_one_letter_code
_entity_poly.pdbx_strand_id
1 'polypeptide(L)'
;MLASSTVYYTSSTTVTPVHAGPSTSYTKVGDLPKHSGITIICQTQGQSKSGPYGTSTIWDKIGNGRYVPDSYVYTGSDGYVAPKC
;
A
#
# COMPACT_ATOMS: atom_id res chain seq x y z
N MET A 1 -7.38 -9.50 23.70
CA MET A 1 -7.20 -8.16 23.09
C MET A 1 -7.64 -8.24 21.65
N LEU A 2 -8.71 -7.54 21.27
CA LEU A 2 -9.08 -7.43 19.86
C LEU A 2 -8.09 -6.44 19.23
N ALA A 3 -7.23 -6.92 18.32
CA ALA A 3 -6.42 -6.03 17.51
C ALA A 3 -7.39 -5.22 16.65
N SER A 4 -7.52 -3.92 16.92
CA SER A 4 -8.26 -3.02 16.05
C SER A 4 -7.47 -2.90 14.75
N SER A 5 -7.83 -3.69 13.74
CA SER A 5 -7.25 -3.56 12.41
C SER A 5 -7.80 -2.30 11.77
N THR A 6 -7.00 -1.24 11.72
CA THR A 6 -7.36 -0.04 10.96
C THR A 6 -7.53 -0.42 9.50
N VAL A 7 -8.68 -0.04 8.93
CA VAL A 7 -8.95 -0.19 7.50
C VAL A 7 -8.61 1.11 6.80
N TYR A 8 -7.74 1.02 5.80
CA TYR A 8 -7.42 2.11 4.88
C TYR A 8 -8.07 1.85 3.53
N TYR A 9 -8.19 2.89 2.72
CA TYR A 9 -8.82 2.77 1.41
C TYR A 9 -7.82 3.10 0.30
N THR A 10 -7.84 2.31 -0.77
CA THR A 10 -7.13 2.66 -2.00
C THR A 10 -7.77 3.87 -2.67
N SER A 11 -7.05 4.46 -3.63
CA SER A 11 -7.53 5.57 -4.45
C SER A 11 -8.95 5.35 -4.97
N SER A 12 -9.80 6.38 -4.84
CA SER A 12 -11.16 6.38 -5.39
C SER A 12 -11.20 6.56 -6.90
N THR A 13 -10.11 7.01 -7.52
CA THR A 13 -10.06 7.34 -8.95
C THR A 13 -9.27 6.33 -9.76
N THR A 14 -8.32 5.62 -9.13
CA THR A 14 -7.33 4.79 -9.83
C THR A 14 -7.24 3.39 -9.22
N VAL A 15 -7.13 2.37 -10.09
CA VAL A 15 -6.85 0.99 -9.67
C VAL A 15 -5.45 0.91 -9.07
N THR A 16 -5.30 0.17 -7.97
CA THR A 16 -4.00 0.06 -7.28
C THR A 16 -3.32 -1.25 -7.63
N PRO A 17 -2.13 -1.22 -8.27
CA PRO A 17 -1.42 -2.43 -8.64
C PRO A 17 -0.81 -3.10 -7.40
N VAL A 18 -0.90 -4.43 -7.33
CA VAL A 18 -0.29 -5.24 -6.28
C VAL A 18 0.93 -5.95 -6.83
N HIS A 19 2.07 -5.79 -6.17
CA HIS A 19 3.36 -6.38 -6.56
C HIS A 19 3.85 -7.41 -5.54
N ALA A 20 4.68 -8.34 -6.02
CA ALA A 20 5.31 -9.37 -5.17
C ALA A 20 6.36 -8.82 -4.17
N GLY A 21 6.77 -7.55 -4.34
CA GLY A 21 7.74 -6.87 -3.50
C GLY A 21 7.62 -5.33 -3.63
N PRO A 22 8.42 -4.56 -2.87
CA PRO A 22 8.29 -3.10 -2.75
C PRO A 22 8.94 -2.36 -3.93
N SER A 23 8.63 -2.77 -5.16
CA SER A 23 9.06 -2.13 -6.40
C SER A 23 8.21 -2.63 -7.56
N THR A 24 7.99 -1.76 -8.55
CA THR A 24 7.30 -2.13 -9.79
C THR A 24 8.11 -3.08 -10.68
N SER A 25 9.39 -3.31 -10.37
CA SER A 25 10.21 -4.34 -11.00
C SER A 25 9.85 -5.76 -10.55
N TYR A 26 9.18 -5.91 -9.41
CA TYR A 26 8.62 -7.19 -8.99
C TYR A 26 7.36 -7.50 -9.79
N THR A 27 7.12 -8.78 -10.03
CA THR A 27 5.92 -9.28 -10.71
C THR A 27 4.66 -8.67 -10.13
N LYS A 28 3.80 -8.14 -10.99
CA LYS A 28 2.46 -7.73 -10.63
C LYS A 28 1.62 -8.97 -10.35
N VAL A 29 1.17 -9.13 -9.10
CA VAL A 29 0.41 -10.30 -8.63
C VAL A 29 -1.09 -10.03 -8.52
N GLY A 30 -1.53 -8.82 -8.85
CA GLY A 30 -2.93 -8.48 -8.95
C GLY A 30 -3.20 -6.99 -9.02
N ASP A 31 -4.47 -6.66 -8.87
CA ASP A 31 -5.00 -5.30 -8.82
C ASP A 31 -6.05 -5.22 -7.72
N LEU A 32 -6.06 -4.10 -7.00
CA LEU A 32 -7.17 -3.71 -6.14
C LEU A 32 -8.06 -2.73 -6.89
N PRO A 33 -9.38 -2.98 -6.95
CA PRO A 33 -10.34 -2.00 -7.43
C PRO A 33 -10.20 -0.65 -6.74
N LYS A 34 -10.78 0.38 -7.36
CA LYS A 34 -10.87 1.71 -6.77
C LYS A 34 -11.60 1.63 -5.43
N HIS A 35 -11.17 2.43 -4.45
CA HIS A 35 -11.79 2.51 -3.13
C HIS A 35 -11.93 1.15 -2.41
N SER A 36 -10.94 0.27 -2.59
CA SER A 36 -10.89 -1.01 -1.88
C SER A 36 -10.42 -0.79 -0.44
N GLY A 37 -11.14 -1.38 0.51
CA GLY A 37 -10.69 -1.45 1.90
C GLY A 37 -9.54 -2.46 2.07
N ILE A 38 -8.46 -2.04 2.71
CA ILE A 38 -7.28 -2.86 2.99
C ILE A 38 -6.82 -2.72 4.44
N THR A 39 -6.09 -3.72 4.92
CA THR A 39 -5.33 -3.65 6.17
C THR A 39 -3.86 -3.69 5.84
N ILE A 40 -3.09 -2.77 6.43
CA ILE A 40 -1.64 -2.71 6.30
C ILE A 40 -1.03 -3.56 7.42
N ILE A 41 -0.31 -4.62 7.06
CA ILE A 41 0.35 -5.53 8.01
C ILE A 41 1.64 -4.88 8.54
N CYS A 42 2.45 -4.36 7.63
CA CYS A 42 3.67 -3.61 7.91
C CYS A 42 4.04 -2.77 6.69
N GLN A 43 4.96 -1.84 6.87
CA GLN A 43 5.43 -0.93 5.82
C GLN A 43 6.94 -1.02 5.64
N THR A 44 7.42 -0.85 4.41
CA THR A 44 8.85 -0.90 4.09
C THR A 44 9.22 0.18 3.09
N GLN A 45 10.50 0.57 3.07
CA GLN A 45 11.03 1.36 1.96
C GLN A 45 11.15 0.50 0.69
N GLY A 46 11.01 1.16 -0.45
CA GLY A 46 11.10 0.56 -1.77
C GLY A 46 11.31 1.59 -2.87
N GLN A 47 10.93 1.23 -4.09
CA GLN A 47 11.00 2.14 -5.24
C GLN A 47 10.14 3.40 -4.99
N SER A 48 10.69 4.58 -5.28
CA SER A 48 9.90 5.82 -5.32
C SER A 48 8.78 5.72 -6.37
N LYS A 49 7.54 5.92 -5.96
CA LYS A 49 6.37 5.82 -6.83
C LYS A 49 5.42 6.98 -6.62
N SER A 50 5.15 7.71 -7.70
CA SER A 50 4.08 8.70 -7.75
C SER A 50 2.74 8.02 -7.98
N GLY A 51 1.73 8.48 -7.26
CA GLY A 51 0.36 8.01 -7.28
C GLY A 51 -0.63 9.12 -6.94
N PRO A 52 -1.92 8.79 -6.81
CA PRO A 52 -2.99 9.74 -6.54
C PRO A 52 -2.81 10.60 -5.29
N TYR A 53 -2.04 10.13 -4.30
CA TYR A 53 -1.80 10.84 -3.04
C TYR A 53 -0.39 11.42 -2.94
N GLY A 54 0.33 11.56 -4.06
CA GLY A 54 1.66 12.17 -4.09
C GLY A 54 2.76 11.18 -4.47
N THR A 55 3.99 11.44 -4.04
CA THR A 55 5.14 10.57 -4.31
C THR A 55 5.67 10.03 -3.00
N SER A 56 5.77 8.71 -2.90
CA SER A 56 6.23 8.01 -1.69
C SER A 56 7.25 6.94 -2.05
N THR A 57 8.18 6.69 -1.14
CA THR A 57 9.09 5.52 -1.17
C THR A 57 8.58 4.39 -0.26
N ILE A 58 7.45 4.60 0.42
CA ILE A 58 6.84 3.63 1.32
C ILE A 58 5.96 2.66 0.51
N TRP A 59 6.02 1.39 0.90
CA TRP A 59 5.20 0.31 0.35
C TRP A 59 4.50 -0.42 1.48
N ASP A 60 3.19 -0.65 1.30
CA ASP A 60 2.31 -1.31 2.25
C ASP A 60 2.25 -2.80 1.97
N LYS A 61 2.62 -3.62 2.95
CA LYS A 61 2.39 -5.07 2.89
C LYS A 61 0.96 -5.37 3.32
N ILE A 62 0.16 -5.85 2.39
CA ILE A 62 -1.28 -6.16 2.60
C ILE A 62 -1.57 -7.66 2.64
N GLY A 63 -0.52 -8.49 2.56
CA GLY A 63 -0.59 -9.94 2.56
C GLY A 63 0.76 -10.58 2.27
N ASN A 64 0.81 -11.91 2.27
CA ASN A 64 2.05 -12.61 1.91
C ASN A 64 2.40 -12.37 0.45
N GLY A 65 3.57 -11.77 0.17
CA GLY A 65 3.99 -11.40 -1.19
C GLY A 65 3.04 -10.40 -1.87
N ARG A 66 2.34 -9.55 -1.12
CA ARG A 66 1.40 -8.56 -1.67
C ARG A 66 1.75 -7.18 -1.12
N TYR A 67 2.28 -6.34 -1.99
CA TYR A 67 2.72 -4.99 -1.68
C TYR A 67 2.00 -4.00 -2.60
N VAL A 68 1.57 -2.87 -2.04
CA VAL A 68 1.03 -1.75 -2.81
C VAL A 68 1.84 -0.49 -2.47
N PRO A 69 2.03 0.44 -3.42
CA PRO A 69 2.64 1.72 -3.13
C PRO A 69 1.73 2.55 -2.21
N ASP A 70 2.30 3.10 -1.13
CA ASP A 70 1.58 3.93 -0.15
C ASP A 70 0.96 5.18 -0.81
N SER A 71 1.56 5.70 -1.89
CA SER A 71 1.02 6.80 -2.70
C SER A 71 -0.32 6.52 -3.40
N TYR A 72 -0.82 5.28 -3.32
CA TYR A 72 -2.14 4.86 -3.82
C TYR A 72 -3.14 4.55 -2.71
N VAL A 73 -2.74 4.66 -1.43
CA VAL A 73 -3.57 4.38 -0.27
C VAL A 73 -3.78 5.67 0.53
N TYR A 74 -5.02 5.97 0.89
CA TYR A 74 -5.31 7.10 1.76
C TYR A 74 -5.05 6.71 3.21
N THR A 75 -3.84 7.01 3.71
CA THR A 75 -3.41 6.75 5.09
C THR A 75 -3.52 7.97 6.00
N GLY A 76 -3.56 9.18 5.42
CA GLY A 76 -3.55 10.45 6.14
C GLY A 76 -2.16 10.89 6.65
N SER A 77 -1.09 10.25 6.18
CA SER A 77 0.30 10.51 6.59
C SER A 77 1.25 10.26 5.43
N ASP A 78 2.29 11.11 5.30
CA ASP A 78 3.41 10.87 4.35
C ASP A 78 4.49 9.93 4.94
N GLY A 79 4.33 9.55 6.22
CA GLY A 79 5.19 8.63 6.94
C GLY A 79 4.47 7.34 7.35
N TYR A 80 5.20 6.48 8.06
CA TYR A 80 4.70 5.18 8.50
C TYR A 80 3.46 5.28 9.39
N VAL A 81 2.40 4.54 9.03
CA VAL A 81 1.17 4.35 9.82
C VAL A 81 1.04 2.93 10.39
N ALA A 82 1.93 2.03 9.99
CA ALA A 82 2.06 0.66 10.50
C ALA A 82 3.51 0.36 10.92
N PRO A 83 3.76 -0.70 11.70
CA PRO A 83 5.12 -1.13 12.03
C PRO A 83 5.96 -1.38 10.78
N LYS A 84 7.28 -1.25 10.91
CA LYS A 84 8.19 -1.57 9.80
C LYS A 84 8.25 -3.08 9.58
N CYS A 85 8.27 -3.48 8.31
CA CYS A 85 8.87 -4.74 7.92
C CYS A 85 10.41 -4.59 7.98
#